data_AF-X7Z095-F1
#
_entry.id   AF-X7Z095-F1
#
_cell.length_a   1.000
_cell.length_b   1.000
_cell.length_c   1.000
_cell.angle_alpha   90.00
_cell.angle_beta   90.00
_cell.angle_gamma   90.00
#
_symmetry.space_group_name_H-M   'P 1'
#
loop_
_entity.id
_entity.type
_entity.pdbx_description
1 polymer ?
#
loop_
_entity_poly.entity_id
_entity_poly.type
_entity_poly.pdbx_seq_one_letter_code
_entity_poly.pdbx_strand_id
1 'polypeptide(L)'
;MIDDRRGNPPLRPEDILTVRREQDFEPDSIGVLTRPVDIPDWEARVRRRFAFLNDLDVNEQRWASCNERHRSEVQDALSALRG
;
A
#
# COMPACT_ATOMS: atom_id res chain seq x y z
N MET A 1 11.40 -20.28 8.93
CA MET A 1 10.93 -19.39 7.86
C MET A 1 10.69 -18.06 8.54
N ILE A 2 11.52 -17.05 8.30
CA ILE A 2 11.30 -15.72 8.89
C ILE A 2 10.12 -15.13 8.13
N ASP A 3 9.02 -14.88 8.83
CA ASP A 3 7.92 -14.09 8.28
C ASP A 3 8.35 -12.63 8.36
N ASP A 4 8.90 -12.11 7.26
CA ASP A 4 9.36 -10.72 7.17
C ASP A 4 8.20 -9.71 7.16
N ARG A 5 6.92 -10.17 7.26
CA ARG A 5 5.69 -9.34 7.24
C ARG A 5 5.57 -8.43 6.02
N ARG A 6 6.26 -8.74 4.93
CA ARG A 6 6.29 -7.92 3.69
C ARG A 6 5.08 -8.14 2.78
N GLY A 7 4.19 -9.06 3.12
CA GLY A 7 3.07 -9.47 2.27
C GLY A 7 3.51 -10.41 1.14
N ASN A 8 2.66 -10.53 0.11
CA ASN A 8 2.87 -11.44 -1.00
C ASN A 8 3.19 -10.68 -2.30
N PRO A 9 4.16 -11.14 -3.10
CA PRO A 9 4.36 -10.61 -4.45
C PRO A 9 3.31 -11.17 -5.44
N PRO A 10 3.00 -10.46 -6.54
CA PRO A 10 3.40 -9.09 -6.84
C PRO A 10 2.56 -8.06 -6.06
N LEU A 11 3.12 -6.86 -5.85
CA LEU A 11 2.35 -5.72 -5.39
C LEU A 11 1.35 -5.31 -6.47
N ARG A 12 0.10 -5.09 -6.08
CA ARG A 12 -0.97 -4.65 -6.97
C ARG A 12 -1.64 -3.39 -6.41
N PRO A 13 -1.92 -2.36 -7.22
CA PRO A 13 -2.68 -1.20 -6.74
C PRO A 13 -4.01 -1.59 -6.07
N GLU A 14 -4.64 -2.66 -6.55
CA GLU A 14 -5.86 -3.24 -5.99
C GLU A 14 -5.70 -3.72 -4.55
N ASP A 15 -4.48 -4.06 -4.12
CA ASP A 15 -4.21 -4.42 -2.72
C ASP A 15 -4.56 -3.26 -1.78
N ILE A 16 -4.50 -2.01 -2.27
CA ILE A 16 -4.83 -0.80 -1.51
C ILE A 16 -6.19 -0.24 -1.91
N LEU A 17 -6.52 -0.28 -3.21
CA LEU A 17 -7.66 0.42 -3.79
C LEU A 17 -8.94 -0.42 -3.89
N THR A 18 -8.90 -1.71 -3.55
CA THR A 18 -10.12 -2.52 -3.43
C THR A 18 -10.97 -2.00 -2.28
N VAL A 19 -12.29 -1.95 -2.50
CA VAL A 19 -13.24 -1.55 -1.45
C VAL A 19 -13.11 -2.50 -0.26
N ARG A 20 -12.87 -1.93 0.92
CA ARG A 20 -12.84 -2.68 2.18
C ARG A 20 -14.02 -2.27 3.06
N ARG A 21 -14.59 -3.23 3.75
CA ARG A 21 -15.65 -3.02 4.75
C ARG A 21 -15.01 -2.85 6.11
N GLU A 22 -15.75 -2.28 7.06
CA GLU A 22 -15.29 -2.07 8.43
C GLU A 22 -14.74 -3.35 9.08
N GLN A 23 -15.41 -4.49 8.85
CA GLN A 23 -15.01 -5.81 9.33
C GLN A 23 -13.69 -6.34 8.75
N ASP A 24 -13.20 -5.74 7.66
CA ASP A 24 -11.92 -6.09 7.04
C ASP A 24 -10.74 -5.34 7.70
N PHE A 25 -11.03 -4.46 8.67
CA PHE A 25 -10.04 -3.73 9.44
C PHE A 25 -9.99 -4.25 10.88
N GLU A 26 -8.77 -4.40 11.39
CA GLU A 26 -8.54 -4.66 12.82
C GLU A 26 -8.94 -3.41 13.63
N PRO A 27 -9.90 -3.50 14.57
CA PRO A 27 -10.38 -2.31 15.29
C PRO A 27 -9.35 -1.69 16.23
N ASP A 28 -8.36 -2.45 16.67
CA ASP A 28 -7.29 -2.12 17.63
C ASP A 28 -7.54 -0.89 18.53
N SER A 29 -8.61 -0.96 19.33
CA SER A 29 -9.03 0.09 20.29
C SER A 29 -9.28 1.49 19.70
N ILE A 30 -9.50 1.64 18.40
CA ILE A 30 -9.70 2.95 17.74
C ILE A 30 -10.82 3.79 18.38
N GLY A 31 -11.88 3.14 18.88
CA GLY A 31 -12.98 3.80 19.60
C GLY A 31 -12.63 4.36 20.98
N VAL A 32 -11.46 4.01 21.53
CA VAL A 32 -10.87 4.63 22.72
C VAL A 32 -9.97 5.81 22.32
N LEU A 33 -9.30 5.70 21.16
CA LEU A 33 -8.31 6.66 20.70
C LEU A 33 -8.93 7.89 20.01
N THR A 34 -10.11 7.76 19.42
CA THR A 34 -10.79 8.88 18.73
C THR A 34 -12.32 8.75 18.76
N ARG A 35 -13.02 9.88 18.74
CA ARG A 35 -14.48 9.96 18.60
C ARG A 35 -14.87 11.20 17.77
N PRO A 36 -15.71 11.06 16.71
CA PRO A 36 -16.35 9.82 16.24
C PRO A 36 -15.39 8.88 15.47
N VAL A 37 -15.73 7.59 15.45
CA VAL A 37 -15.13 6.59 14.55
C VAL A 37 -16.07 6.41 13.37
N ASP A 38 -15.60 6.70 12.16
CA ASP A 38 -16.38 6.57 10.91
C ASP A 38 -15.53 5.85 9.86
N ILE A 39 -15.34 4.54 10.07
CA ILE A 39 -14.54 3.69 9.16
C ILE A 39 -15.05 3.75 7.72
N PRO A 40 -16.38 3.73 7.44
CA PRO A 40 -16.88 3.86 6.07
C PRO A 40 -16.49 5.17 5.37
N ASP A 41 -16.60 6.32 6.04
CA ASP A 41 -16.19 7.60 5.45
C ASP A 41 -14.67 7.65 5.21
N TRP A 42 -13.88 7.16 6.18
CA TRP A 42 -12.43 7.14 6.06
C TRP A 42 -11.96 6.23 4.93
N GLU A 43 -12.54 5.03 4.77
CA GLU A 43 -12.24 4.14 3.65
C GLU A 43 -12.50 4.82 2.31
N ALA A 44 -13.69 5.40 2.14
CA ALA A 44 -14.09 6.00 0.88
C ALA A 44 -13.18 7.19 0.53
N ARG A 45 -12.84 8.00 1.53
CA ARG A 45 -11.97 9.16 1.38
C ARG A 45 -10.54 8.77 1.04
N VAL A 46 -9.97 7.79 1.75
CA VAL A 46 -8.61 7.28 1.50
C VAL A 46 -8.54 6.66 0.12
N ARG A 47 -9.42 5.72 -0.21
CA ARG A 47 -9.44 5.07 -1.53
C ARG A 47 -9.55 6.08 -2.67
N ARG A 48 -10.43 7.09 -2.54
CA ARG A 48 -10.54 8.17 -3.55
C ARG A 48 -9.28 9.03 -3.62
N ARG A 49 -8.70 9.41 -2.48
CA ARG A 49 -7.52 10.28 -2.42
C ARG A 49 -6.27 9.62 -2.98
N PHE A 50 -6.16 8.31 -2.86
CA PHE A 50 -5.02 7.50 -3.31
C PHE A 50 -5.24 6.83 -4.66
N ALA A 51 -6.29 7.20 -5.41
CA ALA A 51 -6.56 6.65 -6.74
C ALA A 51 -5.42 6.84 -7.75
N PHE A 52 -4.51 7.81 -7.52
CA PHE A 52 -3.30 8.02 -8.33
C PHE A 52 -2.35 6.82 -8.31
N LEU A 53 -2.46 5.91 -7.34
CA LEU A 53 -1.65 4.69 -7.28
C LEU A 53 -1.96 3.69 -8.42
N ASN A 54 -3.06 3.89 -9.16
CA ASN A 54 -3.32 3.11 -10.38
C ASN A 54 -2.40 3.51 -11.53
N ASP A 55 -1.86 4.72 -11.52
CA ASP A 55 -1.07 5.27 -12.63
C ASP A 55 0.43 5.01 -12.43
N LEU A 56 0.80 3.76 -12.12
CA LEU A 56 2.20 3.36 -11.99
C LEU A 56 2.93 3.52 -13.33
N ASP A 57 4.13 4.09 -13.29
CA ASP A 57 4.97 4.19 -14.49
C ASP A 57 5.58 2.82 -14.89
N VAL A 58 6.27 2.78 -16.03
CA VAL A 58 6.84 1.54 -16.58
C VAL A 58 7.83 0.86 -15.62
N ASN A 59 8.62 1.65 -14.90
CA ASN A 59 9.60 1.11 -13.94
C ASN A 59 8.88 0.64 -12.67
N GLU A 60 7.92 1.41 -12.18
CA GLU A 60 7.12 1.06 -11.00
C GLU A 60 6.31 -0.23 -11.23
N GLN A 61 5.66 -0.38 -12.39
CA GLN A 61 4.99 -1.62 -12.79
C GLN A 61 5.96 -2.80 -12.83
N ARG A 62 7.18 -2.58 -13.33
CA ARG A 62 8.21 -3.63 -13.40
C ARG A 62 8.71 -4.03 -12.01
N TRP A 63 8.90 -3.07 -11.11
CA TRP A 63 9.35 -3.33 -9.74
C TRP A 63 8.25 -3.91 -8.85
N ALA A 64 6.97 -3.67 -9.18
CA ALA A 64 5.81 -4.27 -8.52
C ALA A 64 5.82 -5.81 -8.57
N SER A 65 6.58 -6.42 -9.50
CA SER A 65 6.81 -7.86 -9.51
C SER A 65 7.60 -8.38 -8.29
N CYS A 66 8.18 -7.49 -7.48
CA CYS A 66 8.98 -7.78 -6.28
C CYS A 66 10.08 -8.83 -6.54
N ASN A 67 10.72 -8.76 -7.71
CA ASN A 67 11.77 -9.69 -8.10
C ASN A 67 13.13 -9.18 -7.66
N GLU A 68 13.89 -10.04 -6.98
CA GLU A 68 15.27 -9.80 -6.54
C GLU A 68 16.19 -9.28 -7.66
N ARG A 69 15.94 -9.68 -8.91
CA ARG A 69 16.71 -9.22 -10.09
C ARG A 69 16.67 -7.71 -10.31
N HIS A 70 15.67 -7.01 -9.78
CA HIS A 70 15.54 -5.56 -9.90
C HIS A 70 16.24 -4.78 -8.77
N ARG A 71 16.94 -5.45 -7.83
CA ARG A 71 17.55 -4.83 -6.65
C ARG A 71 18.44 -3.62 -7.00
N SER A 72 19.30 -3.75 -8.01
CA SER A 72 20.20 -2.65 -8.40
C SER A 72 19.43 -1.43 -8.90
N GLU A 73 18.44 -1.64 -9.78
CA GLU A 73 17.59 -0.56 -10.32
C GLU A 73 16.83 0.17 -9.20
N VAL A 74 16.27 -0.59 -8.25
CA VAL A 74 15.58 -0.03 -7.08
C VAL A 74 16.53 0.76 -6.19
N GLN A 75 17.75 0.26 -5.97
CA GLN A 75 18.76 0.95 -5.17
C GLN A 75 19.19 2.27 -5.81
N ASP A 76 19.33 2.31 -7.13
CA ASP A 76 19.66 3.53 -7.88
C ASP A 76 18.51 4.55 -7.78
N ALA A 77 17.26 4.11 -7.94
CA ALA A 77 16.08 4.97 -7.76
C ALA A 77 15.98 5.55 -6.34
N LEU A 78 16.21 4.73 -5.31
CA LEU A 78 16.26 5.19 -3.92
C LEU A 78 17.40 6.17 -3.66
N SER A 79 18.54 5.98 -4.32
CA SER A 79 19.70 6.86 -4.18
C SER A 79 19.45 8.22 -4.86
N ALA A 80 18.76 8.22 -6.01
CA ALA A 80 18.37 9.44 -6.70
C ALA A 80 17.40 10.33 -5.90
N LEU A 81 16.56 9.73 -5.04
CA LEU A 81 15.65 10.47 -4.15
C LEU A 81 16.35 11.06 -2.90
N ARG A 82 17.57 10.62 -2.60
CA ARG A 82 18.36 11.08 -1.44
C ARG A 82 19.37 12.18 -1.79
N GLY A 83 19.64 12.39 -3.07
CA GLY A 83 20.49 13.47 -3.59
C GLY A 83 19.72 14.79 -3.68
#